data_AF-A0A7V1SSA5-F1
#
_entry.id   AF-A0A7V1SSA5-F1
#
_cell.length_a   1.000
_cell.length_b   1.000
_cell.length_c   1.000
_cell.angle_alpha   90.00
_cell.angle_beta   90.00
_cell.angle_gamma   90.00
#
_symmetry.space_group_name_H-M   'P 1'
#
loop_
_entity.id
_entity.type
_entity.pdbx_description
1 polymer ?
#
loop_
_entity_poly.entity_id
_entity_poly.type
_entity_poly.pdbx_seq_one_letter_code
_entity_poly.pdbx_strand_id
1 'polypeptide(L)' 'MKISGIPVISIILLLGCAARLLVKVVFPHSAAFYAPFFDGFLVSALIFNLFYYVKIYLQARLNNRKEQQSSDSV' A
#
# COMPACT_ATOMS: atom_id res chain seq x y z
N MET A 1 17.30 4.55 9.77
CA MET A 1 15.93 4.01 9.62
C MET A 1 16.02 2.68 8.88
N LYS A 2 15.62 1.55 9.50
CA LYS A 2 15.63 0.23 8.84
C LYS A 2 14.51 0.20 7.80
N ILE A 3 14.86 0.53 6.56
CA ILE A 3 14.05 0.29 5.36
C ILE A 3 14.26 -1.18 5.01
N SER A 4 13.74 -2.10 5.82
CA SER A 4 13.83 -3.53 5.53
C SER A 4 12.59 -4.25 6.05
N GLY A 5 11.45 -3.87 5.50
CA GLY A 5 10.26 -4.69 5.54
C GLY A 5 9.62 -4.53 4.18
N ILE A 6 9.48 -5.63 3.44
CA ILE A 6 8.57 -5.65 2.29
C ILE A 6 7.28 -5.02 2.80
N PRO A 7 6.80 -3.92 2.18
CA PRO A 7 5.63 -3.22 2.71
C PRO A 7 4.51 -4.25 2.76
N VAL A 8 3.91 -4.45 3.93
CA VAL A 8 2.84 -5.43 4.16
C VAL A 8 1.76 -5.35 3.07
N ILE A 9 1.57 -4.13 2.53
CA ILE A 9 0.72 -3.81 1.40
C ILE A 9 1.09 -4.58 0.10
N SER A 10 2.36 -4.77 -0.22
CA SER A 10 2.78 -5.61 -1.36
C SER A 10 2.41 -7.08 -1.18
N ILE A 11 2.47 -7.60 0.05
CA ILE A 11 2.03 -8.97 0.35
C ILE A 11 0.52 -9.09 0.17
N ILE A 12 -0.24 -8.09 0.65
CA ILE A 12 -1.70 -8.02 0.49
C ILE A 12 -2.09 -7.95 -0.99
N LEU A 13 -1.37 -7.15 -1.80
CA LEU A 13 -1.55 -7.07 -3.25
C LEU A 13 -1.28 -8.42 -3.94
N LEU A 14 -0.19 -9.09 -3.56
CA LEU A 14 0.15 -10.41 -4.10
C LEU A 14 -0.93 -11.45 -3.78
N LEU A 15 -1.41 -11.49 -2.54
CA LEU A 15 -2.48 -12.37 -2.10
C LEU A 15 -3.80 -12.08 -2.82
N GLY A 16 -4.14 -10.80 -3.03
CA GLY A 16 -5.32 -10.40 -3.81
C GLY A 16 -5.25 -10.87 -5.27
N CYS A 17 -4.09 -10.73 -5.92
CA CYS A 17 -3.86 -11.24 -7.27
C CYS A 17 -3.94 -12.77 -7.34
N ALA A 18 -3.34 -13.47 -6.38
CA ALA A 18 -3.39 -14.93 -6.30
C ALA A 18 -4.84 -15.41 -6.11
N ALA A 19 -5.60 -14.78 -5.21
CA ALA A 19 -7.01 -15.10 -4.99
C ALA A 19 -7.87 -14.86 -6.25
N ARG A 20 -7.63 -13.77 -7.00
CA ARG A 20 -8.33 -13.49 -8.27
C ARG A 20 -8.05 -14.58 -9.31
N LEU A 21 -6.79 -14.99 -9.44
CA LEU A 21 -6.40 -16.09 -10.33
C LEU A 21 -7.06 -17.40 -9.92
N LEU A 22 -7.07 -17.70 -8.63
CA LEU A 22 -7.65 -18.93 -8.08
C LEU A 22 -9.17 -18.97 -8.33
N VAL A 23 -9.88 -17.86 -8.12
CA VAL A 23 -11.32 -17.75 -8.46
C VAL A 23 -11.55 -17.92 -9.96
N LYS A 24 -10.70 -17.34 -10.81
CA LYS A 24 -10.81 -17.47 -12.26
C LYS A 24 -10.58 -18.91 -12.75
N VAL A 25 -9.68 -19.64 -12.11
CA VAL A 25 -9.34 -21.04 -12.47
C VAL A 25 -10.36 -22.02 -11.92
N VAL A 26 -10.79 -21.88 -10.67
CA VAL A 26 -11.67 -22.85 -10.00
C VAL A 26 -13.16 -22.57 -10.31
N PHE A 27 -13.56 -21.31 -10.42
CA PHE A 27 -14.96 -20.91 -10.63
C PHE A 27 -15.10 -19.89 -11.78
N PRO A 28 -14.80 -20.29 -13.04
CA PRO A 28 -14.80 -19.38 -14.18
C PRO A 28 -16.16 -18.72 -14.42
N HIS A 29 -17.26 -19.40 -14.12
CA HIS A 29 -18.61 -18.86 -14.29
C HIS A 29 -18.95 -17.74 -13.30
N SER A 30 -18.44 -17.83 -12.07
CA SER A 30 -18.65 -16.82 -11.02
C SER A 30 -17.59 -15.73 -11.03
N ALA A 31 -16.48 -15.92 -11.76
CA ALA A 31 -15.37 -14.97 -11.82
C ALA A 31 -15.82 -13.57 -12.30
N ALA A 32 -16.80 -13.49 -13.21
CA ALA A 32 -17.36 -12.21 -13.66
C ALA A 32 -18.15 -11.48 -12.55
N PHE A 33 -18.81 -12.23 -11.67
CA PHE A 33 -19.57 -11.67 -10.54
C PHE A 33 -18.65 -11.14 -9.44
N TYR A 34 -17.53 -11.82 -9.19
CA TYR A 34 -16.53 -11.41 -8.19
C TYR A 34 -15.49 -10.42 -8.71
N ALA A 35 -15.40 -10.19 -10.02
CA ALA A 35 -14.49 -9.21 -10.63
C ALA A 35 -14.53 -7.81 -9.97
N PRO A 36 -15.70 -7.17 -9.76
CA PRO A 36 -15.75 -5.85 -9.13
C PRO A 36 -15.25 -5.84 -7.68
N PHE A 37 -15.39 -6.96 -6.96
CA PHE A 37 -14.86 -7.08 -5.60
C PHE A 37 -13.32 -7.06 -5.59
N PHE A 38 -12.69 -7.82 -6.50
CA PHE A 38 -11.23 -7.83 -6.64
C PHE A 38 -10.69 -6.49 -7.13
N ASP A 39 -11.37 -5.84 -8.08
CA ASP A 39 -10.96 -4.52 -8.55
C ASP A 39 -11.11 -3.46 -7.44
N GLY A 40 -12.20 -3.49 -6.67
CA GLY A 40 -12.36 -2.61 -5.50
C GLY A 40 -11.28 -2.83 -4.42
N PHE A 41 -10.90 -4.09 -4.18
CA PHE A 41 -9.82 -4.43 -3.25
C PHE A 41 -8.46 -3.89 -3.73
N LEU A 42 -8.13 -4.06 -5.01
CA LEU A 42 -6.90 -3.55 -5.60
C LEU A 42 -6.82 -2.02 -5.54
N VAL A 43 -7.91 -1.33 -5.89
CA VAL A 43 -7.99 0.15 -5.82
C VAL A 43 -7.80 0.63 -4.38
N SER A 44 -8.47 -0.01 -3.42
CA SER A 44 -8.34 0.32 -2.00
C SER A 44 -6.91 0.12 -1.49
N ALA A 45 -6.25 -0.97 -1.87
CA ALA A 45 -4.87 -1.24 -1.54
C ALA A 45 -3.91 -0.18 -2.13
N LEU A 46 -4.17 0.27 -3.35
CA LEU A 46 -3.41 1.33 -4.03
C LEU A 46 -3.54 2.68 -3.29
N ILE A 47 -4.77 3.07 -2.93
CA ILE A 47 -5.05 4.30 -2.19
C ILE A 47 -4.36 4.25 -0.82
N PHE A 48 -4.45 3.14 -0.10
CA PHE A 48 -3.80 2.98 1.19
C PHE A 48 -2.27 3.07 1.08
N ASN A 49 -1.69 2.51 0.01
CA ASN A 49 -0.27 2.63 -0.28
C ASN A 49 0.15 4.09 -0.49
N LEU A 50 -0.62 4.83 -1.29
CA LEU A 50 -0.38 6.26 -1.52
C LEU A 50 -0.42 7.04 -0.20
N PHE A 51 -1.43 6.81 0.65
CA PHE A 51 -1.51 7.44 1.97
C PHE A 51 -0.32 7.11 2.86
N TYR A 52 0.15 5.87 2.83
CA TYR A 52 1.31 5.44 3.61
C TYR A 52 2.59 6.18 3.17
N TYR A 53 2.83 6.29 1.86
CA TYR A 53 3.94 7.08 1.33
C TYR A 53 3.83 8.57 1.66
N VAL A 54 2.64 9.15 1.53
CA VAL A 54 2.39 10.55 1.90
C VAL A 54 2.69 10.77 3.38
N LYS A 55 2.28 9.85 4.26
CA LYS A 55 2.58 9.93 5.69
C LYS A 55 4.08 9.90 5.96
N ILE A 56 4.82 8.99 5.32
CA ILE A 56 6.30 8.94 5.44
C ILE A 56 6.92 10.25 4.97
N TYR A 57 6.48 10.77 3.82
CA TYR A 57 6.98 12.01 3.27
C TYR A 57 6.73 13.21 4.20
N LEU A 58 5.50 13.34 4.71
CA LEU A 58 5.14 14.40 5.66
C LEU A 58 5.94 14.29 6.95
N GLN A 59 6.11 13.07 7.47
CA GLN A 59 6.88 12.84 8.69
C GLN A 59 8.37 13.18 8.49
N ALA A 60 8.95 12.83 7.34
CA ALA A 60 10.31 13.23 6.98
C ALA A 60 10.44 14.76 6.86
N ARG A 61 9.47 15.44 6.21
CA ARG A 61 9.47 16.90 6.08
C ARG A 61 9.37 17.61 7.43
N LEU A 62 8.54 17.10 8.35
CA LEU A 62 8.40 17.64 9.70
C LEU A 62 9.67 17.40 10.53
N ASN A 63 10.31 16.24 10.42
CA ASN A 63 11.57 15.97 11.10
C ASN A 63 12.71 16.86 10.59
N ASN A 64 12.86 17.02 9.27
CA ASN A 64 13.90 17.89 8.71
C ASN A 64 13.73 19.35 9.15
N ARG A 65 12.49 19.85 9.28
CA ARG A 65 12.22 21.19 9.82
C ARG A 65 12.64 21.35 11.29
N LYS A 66 12.47 20.30 12.10
CA LYS A 66 12.90 20.32 13.51
C LYS A 66 14.42 20.32 13.64
N GLU A 67 15.13 19.51 12.84
CA GLU A 67 16.59 19.46 12.86
C GLU A 67 17.24 20.78 12.39
N GLN A 68 16.62 21.45 11.43
CA GLN A 68 17.07 22.76 10.94
C GLN A 68 16.90 23.85 12.01
N GLN A 69 15.77 23.84 12.73
CA GLN A 69 15.48 24.81 13.78
C GLN A 69 16.34 24.61 15.05
N SER A 70 16.79 23.38 15.33
CA SER A 70 17.76 23.11 16.41
C SER A 70 19.22 23.44 16.04
N SER A 71 19.55 23.53 14.75
CA SER A 71 20.90 23.86 14.29
C SER A 71 21.17 25.36 14.24
N ASP A 72 20.13 26.18 14.04
CA ASP A 72 20.24 27.66 14.07
C ASP A 72 20.28 28.23 15.51
N SER A 73 20.06 27.40 16.53
CA SER A 73 20.08 27.79 17.95
C SER A 73 21.41 27.50 18.67
N VAL A 74 22.47 27.16 17.93
CA VAL A 74 23.83 26.93 18.44
C VAL A 74 24.79 27.99 17.92
#